data_AF-A0A6C0IAY5-F1
#
_entry.id   AF-A0A6C0IAY5-F1
#
_cell.length_a   1.000
_cell.length_b   1.000
_cell.length_c   1.000
_cell.angle_alpha   90.00
_cell.angle_beta   90.00
_cell.angle_gamma   90.00
#
_symmetry.space_group_name_H-M   'P 1'
#
loop_
_entity.id
_entity.type
_entity.pdbx_description
1 polymer ?
#
loop_
_entity_poly.entity_id
_entity_poly.type
_entity_poly.pdbx_seq_one_letter_code
_entity_poly.pdbx_strand_id
1 'polypeptide(L)'
;MRFSSKIIIWKELQLHNIVFTMRSAIIMMYSIICIKSDITINSPHYHLYQIGKFALVIVHHILADYITAKYNVNEKTTTRDINWENIPDNIKIIIKKYYAVCQILAINALLLTENDKSGSGAIEAAFLVMFPIQLSTFLMTLVRKSIISNISWHVFYALSLLSPFFIIINTINYMDADGNRKNELEVSKVYLPILYIVFRLQYNMNKYYLMFHVFGINMYIQYMNGISNRMIRPLIQP
;
A
#
# COMPACT_ATOMS: atom_id res chain seq x y z
N MET A 1 -35.11 -15.75 -17.29
CA MET A 1 -33.78 -16.36 -17.03
C MET A 1 -32.70 -15.46 -17.63
N ARG A 2 -32.19 -14.47 -16.88
CA ARG A 2 -31.25 -13.43 -17.39
C ARG A 2 -30.22 -13.02 -16.33
N PHE A 3 -29.69 -14.00 -15.58
CA PHE A 3 -28.79 -13.75 -14.45
C PHE A 3 -27.50 -14.58 -14.41
N SER A 4 -27.22 -15.50 -15.35
CA SER A 4 -26.09 -16.43 -15.19
C SER A 4 -24.82 -16.14 -16.00
N SER A 5 -24.74 -15.08 -16.82
CA SER A 5 -23.55 -14.85 -17.67
C SER A 5 -22.80 -13.52 -17.47
N LYS A 6 -23.27 -12.62 -16.59
CA LYS A 6 -22.63 -11.31 -16.32
C LYS A 6 -22.22 -11.10 -14.85
N ILE A 7 -21.80 -12.14 -14.15
CA ILE A 7 -21.39 -12.02 -12.74
C ILE A 7 -19.86 -11.86 -12.67
N ILE A 8 -19.40 -10.61 -12.77
CA ILE A 8 -17.99 -10.18 -12.66
C ILE A 8 -17.56 -9.98 -11.19
N ILE A 9 -18.41 -10.27 -10.22
CA ILE A 9 -18.08 -10.04 -8.80
C ILE A 9 -17.98 -11.35 -8.06
N TRP A 10 -16.82 -11.98 -8.20
CA TRP A 10 -16.41 -13.17 -7.45
C TRP A 10 -16.46 -12.88 -5.95
N LYS A 11 -16.94 -13.84 -5.14
CA LYS A 11 -16.99 -13.67 -3.67
C LYS A 11 -15.60 -13.39 -3.09
N GLU A 12 -14.55 -14.04 -3.62
CA GLU A 12 -13.17 -13.77 -3.24
C GLU A 12 -12.84 -12.27 -3.43
N LEU A 13 -13.11 -11.72 -4.61
CA LEU A 13 -12.81 -10.33 -4.92
C LEU A 13 -13.53 -9.33 -4.02
N GLN A 14 -14.81 -9.61 -3.67
CA GLN A 14 -15.56 -8.77 -2.72
C GLN A 14 -14.89 -8.77 -1.35
N LEU A 15 -14.52 -9.95 -0.86
CA LEU A 15 -13.90 -10.10 0.46
C LEU A 15 -12.51 -9.47 0.51
N HIS A 16 -11.72 -9.59 -0.56
CA HIS A 16 -10.44 -8.88 -0.70
C HIS A 16 -10.62 -7.37 -0.66
N ASN A 17 -11.58 -6.82 -1.41
CA ASN A 17 -11.86 -5.38 -1.38
C ASN A 17 -12.28 -4.90 0.02
N ILE A 18 -13.10 -5.66 0.73
CA ILE A 18 -13.49 -5.35 2.11
C ILE A 18 -12.26 -5.35 3.03
N VAL A 19 -11.44 -6.41 3.00
CA VAL A 19 -10.26 -6.52 3.87
C VAL A 19 -9.23 -5.44 3.59
N PHE A 20 -8.93 -5.15 2.33
CA PHE A 20 -7.96 -4.10 2.00
C PHE A 20 -8.48 -2.68 2.29
N THR A 21 -9.79 -2.45 2.15
CA THR A 21 -10.41 -1.19 2.60
C THR A 21 -10.32 -1.07 4.11
N MET A 22 -10.70 -2.13 4.84
CA MET A 22 -10.64 -2.18 6.30
C MET A 22 -9.22 -1.93 6.81
N ARG A 23 -8.20 -2.52 6.15
CA ARG A 23 -6.79 -2.27 6.46
C ARG A 23 -6.46 -0.78 6.45
N SER A 24 -6.77 -0.10 5.34
CA SER A 24 -6.48 1.33 5.19
C SER A 24 -7.29 2.17 6.19
N ALA A 25 -8.57 1.88 6.35
CA ALA A 25 -9.43 2.60 7.29
C ALA A 25 -8.95 2.46 8.75
N ILE A 26 -8.56 1.26 9.16
CA ILE A 26 -8.05 1.01 10.53
C ILE A 26 -6.70 1.69 10.74
N ILE A 27 -5.78 1.64 9.76
CA ILE A 27 -4.50 2.35 9.86
C ILE A 27 -4.72 3.87 9.97
N MET A 28 -5.67 4.40 9.22
CA MET A 28 -6.04 5.81 9.29
C MET A 28 -6.59 6.18 10.68
N MET A 29 -7.57 5.42 11.19
CA MET A 29 -8.14 5.64 12.52
C MET A 29 -7.07 5.49 13.62
N TYR A 30 -6.22 4.46 13.53
CA TYR A 30 -5.12 4.23 14.45
C TYR A 30 -4.14 5.40 14.48
N SER A 31 -3.80 5.93 13.30
CA SER A 31 -2.91 7.10 13.17
C SER A 31 -3.54 8.36 13.79
N ILE A 32 -4.83 8.60 13.57
CA ILE A 32 -5.58 9.71 14.19
C ILE A 32 -5.58 9.60 15.72
N ILE A 33 -5.84 8.41 16.27
CA ILE A 33 -5.83 8.18 17.72
C ILE A 33 -4.44 8.46 18.31
N CYS A 34 -3.38 8.01 17.61
CA CYS A 34 -2.00 8.25 18.03
C CYS A 34 -1.62 9.73 17.98
N ILE A 35 -2.02 10.48 16.94
CA ILE A 35 -1.84 11.94 16.86
C ILE A 35 -2.52 12.64 18.03
N LYS A 36 -3.79 12.29 18.31
CA LYS A 36 -4.55 12.87 19.44
C LYS A 36 -3.94 12.56 20.80
N SER A 37 -3.14 11.51 20.90
CA SER A 37 -2.44 11.10 22.12
C SER A 37 -0.98 11.61 22.16
N ASP A 38 -0.63 12.58 21.31
CA ASP A 38 0.72 13.14 21.14
C ASP A 38 1.82 12.12 20.77
N ILE A 39 1.44 10.96 20.24
CA ILE A 39 2.36 9.95 19.72
C ILE A 39 2.75 10.35 18.29
N THR A 40 3.77 11.19 18.22
CA THR A 40 4.32 11.78 17.00
C THR A 40 5.77 11.32 16.81
N ILE A 41 6.43 11.68 15.70
CA ILE A 41 7.80 11.22 15.40
C ILE A 41 8.83 11.47 16.51
N ASN A 42 8.64 12.54 17.29
CA ASN A 42 9.53 12.91 18.39
C ASN A 42 9.16 12.25 19.73
N SER A 43 8.07 11.50 19.79
CA SER A 43 7.59 10.83 20.99
C SER A 43 8.41 9.57 21.28
N PRO A 44 8.71 9.26 22.56
CA PRO A 44 9.35 8.00 22.93
C PRO A 44 8.52 6.77 22.52
N HIS A 45 7.20 6.93 22.36
CA HIS A 45 6.28 5.85 22.00
C HIS A 45 6.12 5.66 20.48
N TYR A 46 6.86 6.41 19.65
CA TYR A 46 6.73 6.35 18.20
C TYR A 46 7.09 4.97 17.62
N HIS A 47 8.08 4.28 18.19
CA HIS A 47 8.43 2.92 17.79
C HIS A 47 7.29 1.92 18.05
N LEU A 48 6.56 2.09 19.16
CA LEU A 48 5.38 1.28 19.45
C LEU A 48 4.26 1.54 18.44
N TYR A 49 4.08 2.80 18.03
CA TYR A 49 3.16 3.15 16.94
C TYR A 49 3.50 2.39 15.65
N GLN A 50 4.76 2.40 15.23
CA GLN A 50 5.23 1.71 14.02
C GLN A 50 5.03 0.19 14.10
N ILE A 51 5.31 -0.43 15.24
CA ILE A 51 5.05 -1.85 15.48
C ILE A 51 3.55 -2.17 15.35
N GLY A 52 2.69 -1.36 15.97
CA GLY A 52 1.23 -1.53 15.86
C GLY A 52 0.74 -1.41 14.41
N LYS A 53 1.26 -0.44 13.66
CA LYS A 53 0.95 -0.26 12.24
C LYS A 53 1.38 -1.48 11.41
N PHE A 54 2.59 -1.98 11.64
CA PHE A 54 3.09 -3.20 10.98
C PHE A 54 2.21 -4.42 11.30
N ALA A 55 1.86 -4.63 12.58
CA ALA A 55 0.99 -5.73 13.00
C ALA A 55 -0.38 -5.66 12.31
N LEU A 56 -1.00 -4.47 12.24
CA LEU A 56 -2.26 -4.26 11.53
C LEU A 56 -2.15 -4.62 10.05
N VAL A 57 -1.08 -4.20 9.36
CA VAL A 57 -0.86 -4.55 7.95
C VAL A 57 -0.72 -6.06 7.77
N ILE A 58 0.04 -6.75 8.63
CA ILE A 58 0.27 -8.20 8.56
C ILE A 58 -1.03 -8.98 8.78
N VAL A 59 -1.80 -8.64 9.82
CA VAL A 59 -3.08 -9.29 10.14
C VAL A 59 -4.03 -9.26 8.94
N HIS A 60 -4.16 -8.11 8.27
CA HIS A 60 -5.02 -8.00 7.08
C HIS A 60 -4.49 -8.81 5.89
N HIS A 61 -3.18 -8.97 5.73
CA HIS A 61 -2.63 -9.82 4.67
C HIS A 61 -2.83 -11.31 4.97
N ILE A 62 -2.71 -11.74 6.24
CA ILE A 62 -3.06 -13.11 6.65
C ILE A 62 -4.53 -13.37 6.40
N LEU A 63 -5.41 -12.41 6.71
CA LEU A 63 -6.85 -12.54 6.44
C LEU A 63 -7.14 -12.64 4.93
N ALA A 64 -6.45 -11.84 4.10
CA ALA A 64 -6.56 -11.93 2.64
C ALA A 64 -6.11 -13.30 2.10
N ASP A 65 -5.02 -13.86 2.64
CA ASP A 65 -4.55 -15.20 2.26
C ASP A 65 -5.52 -16.30 2.71
N TYR A 66 -6.11 -16.15 3.90
CA TYR A 66 -7.16 -17.04 4.37
C TYR A 66 -8.39 -17.00 3.46
N ILE A 67 -8.81 -15.81 3.01
CA ILE A 67 -9.89 -15.66 2.04
C ILE A 67 -9.56 -16.37 0.74
N THR A 68 -8.35 -16.17 0.20
CA THR A 68 -7.93 -16.86 -1.03
C THR A 68 -7.91 -18.38 -0.81
N ALA A 69 -7.33 -18.90 0.27
CA ALA A 69 -7.34 -20.33 0.55
C ALA A 69 -8.75 -20.92 0.65
N LYS A 70 -9.73 -20.17 1.18
CA LYS A 70 -11.11 -20.64 1.38
C LYS A 70 -11.99 -20.51 0.15
N TYR A 71 -11.80 -19.47 -0.67
CA TYR A 71 -12.70 -19.12 -1.78
C TYR A 71 -12.06 -19.25 -3.16
N ASN A 72 -10.86 -19.82 -3.27
CA ASN A 72 -10.27 -20.17 -4.56
C ASN A 72 -11.12 -21.26 -5.21
N VAL A 73 -11.87 -20.89 -6.26
CA VAL A 73 -12.71 -21.80 -7.04
C VAL A 73 -12.11 -21.91 -8.44
N ASN A 74 -11.68 -23.12 -8.82
CA ASN A 74 -11.23 -23.48 -10.18
C ASN A 74 -10.00 -22.74 -10.71
N GLU A 75 -8.96 -22.51 -9.89
CA GLU A 75 -7.68 -21.89 -10.27
C GLU A 75 -7.78 -20.46 -10.87
N LYS A 76 -8.99 -19.87 -10.89
CA LYS A 76 -9.24 -18.51 -11.33
C LYS A 76 -9.26 -17.63 -10.09
N THR A 77 -8.21 -16.82 -9.92
CA THR A 77 -8.03 -15.97 -8.74
C THR A 77 -8.08 -14.50 -9.15
N THR A 78 -8.93 -13.73 -8.46
CA THR A 78 -8.91 -12.25 -8.45
C THR A 78 -9.06 -11.53 -9.81
N THR A 79 -9.01 -10.20 -9.81
CA THR A 79 -9.14 -9.27 -10.97
C THR A 79 -8.32 -9.63 -12.21
N ARG A 80 -7.34 -10.51 -12.07
CA ARG A 80 -6.47 -11.04 -13.11
C ARG A 80 -7.20 -11.91 -14.13
N ASP A 81 -8.32 -12.51 -13.72
CA ASP A 81 -9.10 -13.46 -14.53
C ASP A 81 -10.51 -12.94 -14.87
N ILE A 82 -10.75 -11.63 -14.64
CA ILE A 82 -11.91 -10.96 -15.23
C ILE A 82 -11.78 -11.03 -16.75
N ASN A 83 -12.88 -11.34 -17.45
CA ASN A 83 -12.86 -11.70 -18.86
C ASN A 83 -12.27 -10.55 -19.72
N TRP A 84 -11.00 -10.69 -20.09
CA TRP A 84 -10.28 -9.81 -21.00
C TRP A 84 -10.64 -10.20 -22.43
N GLU A 85 -11.83 -9.81 -22.88
CA GLU A 85 -12.25 -10.06 -24.25
C GLU A 85 -11.24 -9.39 -25.20
N ASN A 86 -10.67 -10.18 -26.12
CA ASN A 86 -9.79 -9.72 -27.22
C ASN A 86 -8.46 -9.06 -26.83
N ILE A 87 -7.91 -9.30 -25.63
CA ILE A 87 -6.57 -8.81 -25.26
C ILE A 87 -5.50 -9.91 -25.46
N PRO A 88 -4.37 -9.63 -26.14
CA PRO A 88 -3.25 -10.55 -26.28
C PRO A 88 -2.64 -10.96 -24.94
N ASP A 89 -2.18 -12.21 -24.82
CA ASP A 89 -1.63 -12.74 -23.56
C ASP A 89 -0.39 -11.99 -23.06
N ASN A 90 0.43 -11.47 -23.98
CA ASN A 90 1.57 -10.61 -23.65
C ASN A 90 1.15 -9.36 -22.85
N ILE A 91 0.02 -8.74 -23.24
CA ILE A 91 -0.53 -7.56 -22.56
C ILE A 91 -1.09 -7.96 -21.18
N LYS A 92 -1.74 -9.12 -21.07
CA LYS A 92 -2.22 -9.63 -19.77
C LYS A 92 -1.06 -9.82 -18.79
N ILE A 93 0.08 -10.36 -19.24
CA ILE A 93 1.28 -10.52 -18.40
C ILE A 93 1.78 -9.16 -17.89
N ILE A 94 1.87 -8.16 -18.77
CA ILE A 94 2.30 -6.80 -18.41
C ILE A 94 1.36 -6.19 -17.38
N ILE A 95 0.04 -6.28 -17.58
CA ILE A 95 -0.96 -5.74 -16.64
C ILE A 95 -0.89 -6.47 -15.29
N LYS A 96 -0.75 -7.81 -15.29
CA LYS A 96 -0.61 -8.59 -14.05
C LYS A 96 0.63 -8.16 -13.25
N LYS A 97 1.74 -7.87 -13.93
CA LYS A 97 2.96 -7.31 -13.32
C LYS A 97 2.72 -5.89 -12.78
N TYR A 98 2.09 -5.02 -13.57
CA TYR A 98 1.73 -3.66 -13.14
C TYR A 98 0.89 -3.67 -11.85
N TYR A 99 -0.17 -4.48 -11.79
CA TYR A 99 -0.98 -4.61 -10.59
C TYR A 99 -0.19 -5.13 -9.38
N ALA A 100 0.73 -6.08 -9.60
CA ALA A 100 1.59 -6.58 -8.54
C ALA A 100 2.52 -5.48 -8.00
N VAL A 101 3.10 -4.67 -8.88
CA VAL A 101 3.92 -3.50 -8.51
C VAL A 101 3.09 -2.52 -7.68
N CYS A 102 1.92 -2.10 -8.16
CA CYS A 102 1.04 -1.18 -7.42
C CYS A 102 0.65 -1.70 -6.04
N GLN A 103 0.35 -3.01 -5.92
CA GLN A 103 0.05 -3.64 -4.64
C GLN A 103 1.25 -3.58 -3.68
N ILE A 104 2.46 -3.87 -4.16
CA ILE A 104 3.68 -3.78 -3.35
C ILE A 104 3.94 -2.33 -2.92
N LEU A 105 3.80 -1.36 -3.82
CA LEU A 105 3.97 0.05 -3.50
C LEU A 105 2.93 0.51 -2.46
N ALA A 106 1.68 0.09 -2.58
CA ALA A 106 0.64 0.38 -1.60
C ALA A 106 0.96 -0.17 -0.21
N ILE A 107 1.50 -1.39 -0.12
CA ILE A 107 1.94 -1.98 1.16
C ILE A 107 3.07 -1.14 1.76
N ASN A 108 4.07 -0.82 0.96
CA ASN A 108 5.23 -0.05 1.43
C ASN A 108 4.84 1.38 1.80
N ALA A 109 3.93 2.02 1.06
CA ALA A 109 3.43 3.35 1.40
C ALA A 109 2.78 3.35 2.80
N LEU A 110 1.98 2.33 3.14
CA LEU A 110 1.41 2.21 4.48
C LEU A 110 2.46 1.95 5.56
N LEU A 111 3.49 1.15 5.26
CA LEU A 111 4.53 0.79 6.22
C LEU A 111 5.54 1.91 6.46
N LEU A 112 5.95 2.60 5.41
CA LEU A 112 7.10 3.52 5.42
C LEU A 112 6.73 4.97 5.72
N THR A 113 5.47 5.35 5.57
CA THR A 113 5.01 6.71 5.87
C THR A 113 4.95 6.99 7.37
N GLU A 114 5.27 8.23 7.72
CA GLU A 114 5.35 8.70 9.09
C GLU A 114 4.05 9.35 9.53
N ASN A 115 3.90 9.48 10.85
CA ASN A 115 2.73 10.08 11.45
C ASN A 115 3.10 11.46 12.02
N ASP A 116 2.98 12.48 11.18
CA ASP A 116 3.20 13.86 11.59
C ASP A 116 2.00 14.41 12.38
N LYS A 117 2.24 15.46 13.18
CA LYS A 117 1.21 16.19 13.96
C LYS A 117 0.09 16.75 13.10
N SER A 118 0.40 17.16 11.86
CA SER A 118 -0.58 17.63 10.89
C SER A 118 -1.47 16.50 10.33
N GLY A 119 -1.10 15.24 10.56
CA GLY A 119 -1.70 14.08 9.91
C GLY A 119 -1.13 13.78 8.53
N SER A 120 -0.18 14.58 8.04
CA SER A 120 0.46 14.32 6.76
C SER A 120 1.31 13.03 6.80
N GLY A 121 1.41 12.35 5.66
CA GLY A 121 2.08 11.06 5.52
C GLY A 121 1.13 9.87 5.71
N ALA A 122 0.94 9.39 6.95
CA ALA A 122 0.23 8.14 7.21
C ALA A 122 -1.26 8.15 6.83
N ILE A 123 -1.98 9.23 7.17
CA ILE A 123 -3.43 9.36 6.86
C ILE A 123 -3.63 9.50 5.36
N GLU A 124 -2.84 10.36 4.71
CA GLU A 124 -2.87 10.57 3.26
C GLU A 124 -2.56 9.27 2.51
N ALA A 125 -1.54 8.53 2.93
CA ALA A 125 -1.19 7.25 2.32
C ALA A 125 -2.30 6.21 2.49
N ALA A 126 -2.90 6.13 3.68
CA ALA A 126 -4.04 5.25 3.93
C ALA A 126 -5.21 5.57 3.00
N PHE A 127 -5.54 6.86 2.86
CA PHE A 127 -6.61 7.33 1.97
C PHE A 127 -6.29 7.04 0.49
N LEU A 128 -5.10 7.41 0.02
CA LEU A 128 -4.68 7.22 -1.37
C LEU A 128 -4.60 5.76 -1.78
N VAL A 129 -4.21 4.86 -0.87
CA VAL A 129 -4.25 3.40 -1.10
C VAL A 129 -5.68 2.85 -1.09
N MET A 130 -6.58 3.43 -0.30
CA MET A 130 -7.99 3.01 -0.23
C MET A 130 -8.79 3.44 -1.46
N PHE A 131 -8.48 4.62 -2.01
CA PHE A 131 -9.17 5.20 -3.16
C PHE A 131 -9.35 4.25 -4.36
N PRO A 132 -8.30 3.61 -4.91
CA PRO A 132 -8.44 2.71 -6.05
C PRO A 132 -9.31 1.48 -5.73
N ILE A 133 -9.35 1.01 -4.48
CA ILE A 133 -10.16 -0.15 -4.08
C ILE A 133 -11.65 0.20 -4.10
N GLN A 134 -12.00 1.36 -3.55
CA GLN A 134 -13.37 1.86 -3.54
C GLN A 134 -13.85 2.23 -4.94
N LEU A 135 -13.00 2.92 -5.72
CA LEU A 135 -13.28 3.25 -7.10
C LEU A 135 -13.49 1.98 -7.95
N SER A 136 -12.64 0.96 -7.77
CA SER A 136 -12.80 -0.33 -8.45
C SER A 136 -14.17 -0.97 -8.17
N THR A 137 -14.59 -0.97 -6.91
CA THR A 137 -15.89 -1.52 -6.48
C THR A 137 -17.05 -0.74 -7.09
N PHE A 138 -16.98 0.59 -7.08
CA PHE A 138 -17.98 1.45 -7.72
C PHE A 138 -18.07 1.18 -9.23
N LEU A 139 -16.94 1.14 -9.93
CA LEU A 139 -16.89 0.88 -11.37
C LEU A 139 -17.45 -0.52 -11.70
N MET A 140 -17.22 -1.54 -10.86
CA MET A 140 -17.84 -2.87 -11.03
C MET A 140 -19.37 -2.79 -11.00
N THR A 141 -19.95 -1.89 -10.19
CA THR A 141 -21.41 -1.68 -10.19
C THR A 141 -21.89 -1.03 -11.49
N LEU A 142 -21.12 -0.11 -12.07
CA LEU A 142 -21.45 0.51 -13.36
C LEU A 142 -21.39 -0.51 -14.51
N VAL A 143 -20.38 -1.37 -14.51
CA VAL A 143 -20.28 -2.51 -15.45
C VAL A 143 -21.50 -3.41 -15.32
N ARG A 144 -21.90 -3.77 -14.10
CA ARG A 144 -23.09 -4.61 -13.85
C ARG A 144 -24.38 -3.95 -14.36
N LYS A 145 -24.49 -2.63 -14.20
CA LYS A 145 -25.60 -1.83 -14.74
C LYS A 145 -25.48 -1.60 -16.26
N SER A 146 -24.46 -2.14 -16.91
CA SER A 146 -24.16 -1.95 -18.34
C SER A 146 -24.03 -0.48 -18.74
N ILE A 147 -23.60 0.38 -17.80
CA ILE A 147 -23.33 1.81 -18.03
C ILE A 147 -21.95 1.99 -18.69
N ILE A 148 -20.96 1.19 -18.28
CA ILE A 148 -19.61 1.18 -18.84
C ILE A 148 -19.22 -0.23 -19.27
N SER A 149 -18.24 -0.32 -20.18
CA SER A 149 -17.66 -1.59 -20.62
C SER A 149 -16.64 -2.15 -19.61
N ASN A 150 -16.31 -3.45 -19.72
CA ASN A 150 -15.24 -4.08 -18.93
C ASN A 150 -13.88 -3.42 -19.19
N ILE A 151 -13.61 -3.02 -20.43
CA ILE A 151 -12.36 -2.36 -20.81
C ILE A 151 -12.27 -1.00 -20.11
N SER A 152 -13.35 -0.22 -20.12
CA SER A 152 -13.42 1.06 -19.41
C SER A 152 -13.14 0.88 -17.91
N TRP A 153 -13.69 -0.16 -17.29
CA TRP A 153 -13.40 -0.52 -15.90
C TRP A 153 -11.90 -0.74 -15.67
N HIS A 154 -11.24 -1.55 -16.51
CA HIS A 154 -9.81 -1.81 -16.39
C HIS A 154 -8.97 -0.54 -16.57
N VAL A 155 -9.32 0.34 -17.49
CA VAL A 155 -8.62 1.62 -17.73
C VAL A 155 -8.72 2.52 -16.51
N PHE A 156 -9.94 2.81 -16.02
CA PHE A 156 -10.12 3.67 -14.86
C PHE A 156 -9.49 3.07 -13.60
N TYR A 157 -9.59 1.75 -13.42
CA TYR A 157 -8.94 1.08 -12.30
C TYR A 157 -7.40 1.14 -12.41
N ALA A 158 -6.82 0.89 -13.58
CA ALA A 158 -5.38 0.97 -13.78
C ALA A 158 -4.85 2.40 -13.55
N LEU A 159 -5.57 3.42 -13.98
CA LEU A 159 -5.24 4.83 -13.71
C LEU A 159 -5.33 5.15 -12.22
N SER A 160 -6.34 4.63 -11.51
CA SER A 160 -6.49 4.84 -10.08
C SER A 160 -5.34 4.23 -9.26
N LEU A 161 -4.74 3.16 -9.75
CA LEU A 161 -3.58 2.50 -9.13
C LEU A 161 -2.28 3.29 -9.25
N LEU A 162 -2.28 4.46 -9.92
CA LEU A 162 -1.15 5.39 -9.89
C LEU A 162 -1.03 6.13 -8.55
N SER A 163 -2.05 6.09 -7.69
CA SER A 163 -2.06 6.81 -6.41
C SER A 163 -0.85 6.54 -5.51
N PRO A 164 -0.31 5.29 -5.37
CA PRO A 164 0.85 5.05 -4.52
C PRO A 164 2.15 5.64 -5.11
N PHE A 165 2.21 5.88 -6.43
CA PHE A 165 3.38 6.52 -7.05
C PHE A 165 3.47 8.00 -6.66
N PHE A 166 2.34 8.70 -6.55
CA PHE A 166 2.34 10.10 -6.10
C PHE A 166 2.89 10.24 -4.68
N ILE A 167 2.67 9.26 -3.81
CA ILE A 167 3.26 9.24 -2.46
C ILE A 167 4.79 9.22 -2.55
N ILE A 168 5.34 8.32 -3.39
CA ILE A 168 6.79 8.17 -3.57
C ILE A 168 7.40 9.41 -4.23
N ILE A 169 6.74 9.98 -5.24
CA ILE A 169 7.20 11.22 -5.89
C ILE A 169 7.20 12.38 -4.90
N ASN A 170 6.18 12.50 -4.05
CA ASN A 170 6.15 13.54 -3.03
C ASN A 170 7.33 13.37 -2.06
N THR A 171 7.60 12.13 -1.61
CA THR A 171 8.79 11.81 -0.81
C THR A 171 10.08 12.28 -1.50
N ILE A 172 10.23 12.05 -2.80
CA ILE A 172 11.41 12.50 -3.56
C ILE A 172 11.50 14.03 -3.63
N ASN A 173 10.39 14.73 -3.88
CA ASN A 173 10.40 16.19 -4.01
C ASN A 173 10.73 16.90 -2.69
N TYR A 174 10.30 16.34 -1.56
CA TYR A 174 10.74 16.80 -0.24
C TYR A 174 12.26 16.67 -0.04
N MET A 175 12.92 15.71 -0.71
CA MET A 175 14.38 15.56 -0.65
C MET A 175 15.14 16.67 -1.38
N ASP A 176 14.53 17.30 -2.38
CA ASP A 176 15.19 18.30 -3.24
C ASP A 176 14.99 19.73 -2.70
N ALA A 177 13.87 19.99 -2.02
CA ALA A 177 13.52 21.33 -1.52
C ALA A 177 14.36 21.81 -0.32
N ASP A 178 14.90 20.92 0.52
CA ASP A 178 15.58 21.30 1.77
C ASP A 178 17.07 21.64 1.61
N GLY A 179 17.66 21.47 0.41
CA GLY A 179 19.01 21.93 0.05
C GLY A 179 20.19 21.39 0.89
N ASN A 180 19.93 20.66 1.97
CA ASN A 180 20.88 20.19 2.95
C ASN A 180 20.71 18.69 3.18
N ARG A 181 21.76 17.95 2.83
CA ARG A 181 22.06 16.56 3.19
C ARG A 181 20.87 15.58 3.11
N LYS A 182 20.87 14.78 2.03
CA LYS A 182 20.09 13.54 1.86
C LYS A 182 19.76 12.90 3.22
N ASN A 183 18.54 13.10 3.71
CA ASN A 183 18.10 12.41 4.91
C ASN A 183 18.05 10.92 4.52
N GLU A 184 19.00 10.13 5.03
CA GLU A 184 19.18 8.71 4.69
C GLU A 184 17.86 7.93 4.83
N LEU A 185 16.97 8.43 5.69
CA LEU A 185 15.61 7.95 5.86
C LEU A 185 14.75 8.12 4.61
N GLU A 186 14.68 9.32 4.02
CA GLU A 186 13.87 9.57 2.82
C GLU A 186 14.38 8.78 1.62
N VAL A 187 15.70 8.68 1.47
CA VAL A 187 16.35 7.82 0.47
C VAL A 187 15.90 6.37 0.66
N SER A 188 15.97 5.85 1.89
CA SER A 188 15.59 4.47 2.19
C SER A 188 14.12 4.17 1.85
N LYS A 189 13.22 5.14 2.04
CA LYS A 189 11.79 5.00 1.72
C LYS A 189 11.52 4.80 0.23
N VAL A 190 12.43 5.22 -0.66
CA VAL A 190 12.33 5.01 -2.10
C VAL A 190 13.02 3.70 -2.52
N TYR A 191 14.22 3.42 -1.99
CA TYR A 191 14.98 2.23 -2.37
C TYR A 191 14.37 0.91 -1.85
N LEU A 192 13.83 0.90 -0.63
CA LEU A 192 13.25 -0.30 -0.02
C LEU A 192 12.06 -0.88 -0.82
N PRO A 193 11.07 -0.08 -1.27
CA PRO A 193 10.01 -0.58 -2.15
C PRO A 193 10.54 -1.13 -3.48
N ILE A 194 11.54 -0.50 -4.09
CA ILE A 194 12.13 -0.97 -5.36
C ILE A 194 12.78 -2.33 -5.15
N LEU A 195 13.57 -2.48 -4.09
CA LEU A 195 14.20 -3.74 -3.72
C LEU A 195 13.17 -4.83 -3.42
N TYR A 196 12.09 -4.47 -2.72
CA TYR A 196 10.94 -5.36 -2.49
C TYR A 196 10.39 -5.87 -3.83
N ILE A 197 10.11 -4.96 -4.78
CA ILE A 197 9.56 -5.31 -6.09
C ILE A 197 10.48 -6.30 -6.82
N VAL A 198 11.77 -6.02 -6.86
CA VAL A 198 12.78 -6.87 -7.52
C VAL A 198 12.79 -8.27 -6.88
N PHE A 199 12.92 -8.36 -5.56
CA PHE A 199 12.93 -9.64 -4.86
C PHE A 199 11.62 -10.42 -4.97
N ARG A 200 10.48 -9.73 -4.96
CA ARG A 200 9.18 -10.38 -5.06
C ARG A 200 8.89 -10.87 -6.47
N LEU A 201 9.21 -10.09 -7.50
CA LEU A 201 8.83 -10.40 -8.89
C LEU A 201 9.88 -11.22 -9.65
N GLN A 202 11.17 -11.07 -9.35
CA GLN A 202 12.24 -11.82 -10.01
C GLN A 202 12.63 -13.09 -9.25
N TYR A 203 12.71 -13.00 -7.92
CA TYR A 203 13.19 -14.09 -7.06
C TYR A 203 12.08 -14.84 -6.32
N ASN A 204 10.80 -14.46 -6.51
CA ASN A 204 9.63 -15.08 -5.87
C ASN A 204 9.71 -15.20 -4.34
N MET A 205 10.47 -14.30 -3.68
CA MET A 205 10.65 -14.36 -2.23
C MET A 205 9.32 -14.19 -1.48
N ASN A 206 9.21 -14.81 -0.30
CA ASN A 206 8.01 -14.74 0.52
C ASN A 206 7.70 -13.28 0.91
N LYS A 207 6.45 -12.85 0.69
CA LYS A 207 6.02 -11.47 0.96
C LYS A 207 6.18 -11.07 2.44
N TYR A 208 5.90 -11.98 3.40
CA TYR A 208 6.01 -11.69 4.82
C TYR A 208 7.45 -11.46 5.25
N TYR A 209 8.37 -12.25 4.69
CA TYR A 209 9.80 -12.05 4.90
C TYR A 209 10.24 -10.67 4.40
N LEU A 210 9.84 -10.29 3.19
CA LEU A 210 10.16 -8.97 2.62
C LEU A 210 9.55 -7.82 3.43
N MET A 211 8.29 -7.95 3.88
CA MET A 211 7.64 -6.95 4.74
C MET A 211 8.39 -6.76 6.05
N PHE A 212 8.82 -7.86 6.68
CA PHE A 212 9.60 -7.81 7.91
C PHE A 212 10.96 -7.15 7.70
N HIS A 213 11.64 -7.45 6.59
CA HIS A 213 12.94 -6.84 6.26
C HIS A 213 12.83 -5.34 6.01
N VAL A 214 11.86 -4.92 5.20
CA VAL A 214 11.62 -3.50 4.93
C VAL A 214 11.28 -2.76 6.23
N PHE A 215 10.43 -3.35 7.08
CA PHE A 215 10.10 -2.78 8.38
C PHE A 215 11.32 -2.68 9.30
N GLY A 216 12.10 -3.75 9.42
CA GLY A 216 13.29 -3.81 10.28
C GLY A 216 14.37 -2.81 9.86
N ILE A 217 14.66 -2.70 8.56
CA ILE A 217 15.63 -1.73 8.04
C ILE A 217 15.13 -0.31 8.29
N ASN A 218 13.85 -0.01 8.03
CA ASN A 218 13.29 1.32 8.30
C ASN A 218 13.40 1.67 9.80
N MET A 219 13.01 0.75 10.69
CA MET A 219 13.13 0.95 12.15
C MET A 219 14.57 1.19 12.59
N TYR A 220 15.53 0.46 12.02
CA TYR A 220 16.96 0.64 12.30
C TYR A 220 17.45 2.03 11.86
N ILE A 221 17.09 2.47 10.64
CA ILE A 221 17.49 3.80 10.12
C ILE A 221 16.87 4.91 10.97
N GLN A 222 15.58 4.79 11.34
CA GLN A 222 14.93 5.76 12.22
C GLN A 222 15.61 5.84 13.59
N TYR A 223 15.99 4.70 14.17
CA TYR A 223 16.69 4.63 15.45
C TYR A 223 18.06 5.33 15.37
N MET A 224 18.85 5.05 14.33
CA MET A 224 20.16 5.67 14.11
C MET A 224 20.06 7.19 13.91
N ASN A 225 19.08 7.65 13.14
CA ASN A 225 18.83 9.08 12.94
C ASN A 225 18.37 9.77 14.22
N GLY A 226 17.54 9.10 15.04
CA GLY A 226 17.13 9.57 16.35
C GLY A 226 18.31 9.76 17.32
N ILE A 227 19.29 8.85 17.29
CA ILE A 227 20.53 8.96 18.08
C ILE A 227 21.40 10.12 17.59
N SER A 228 21.62 10.22 16.27
CA SER A 228 22.42 11.29 15.66
C SER A 228 21.90 12.68 16.05
N ASN A 229 20.59 12.89 15.95
CA ASN A 229 19.94 14.16 16.32
C ASN A 229 20.04 14.49 17.83
N ARG A 230 20.11 13.49 18.70
CA ARG A 230 20.30 13.71 20.15
C ARG A 230 21.74 14.09 20.50
N MET A 231 22.74 13.60 19.76
CA MET A 231 24.15 13.93 19.99
C MET A 231 24.55 15.33 19.49
N ILE A 232 23.84 15.87 18.49
CA ILE A 232 24.13 17.21 17.93
C ILE A 232 23.50 18.34 18.77
N ARG A 233 22.34 18.11 19.41
CA ARG A 233 21.64 19.13 20.21
C ARG A 233 22.40 19.70 21.44
N PRO A 234 23.27 18.96 22.17
CA PRO A 234 24.00 19.56 23.29
C PRO A 234 25.10 20.54 22.88
N LEU A 235 25.42 20.69 21.59
CA LEU A 235 26.47 21.60 21.11
C LEU A 235 25.96 22.99 20.67
N ILE A 236 24.63 23.21 20.68
CA ILE A 236 23.99 24.44 20.17
C ILE A 236 23.00 25.04 21.19
N GLN A 237 23.22 24.81 22.48
CA GLN A 237 22.58 25.60 23.53
C GLN A 237 23.63 26.51 24.17
N PRO A 238 23.58 27.84 23.95
CA PRO A 238 24.28 28.79 24.80
C PRO A 238 23.65 28.85 26.20
#